data_AF-A0A3Q0GL41-F1
#
_entry.id   AF-A0A3Q0GL41-F1
#
_cell.length_a   1.000
_cell.length_b   1.000
_cell.length_c   1.000
_cell.angle_alpha   90.00
_cell.angle_beta   90.00
_cell.angle_gamma   90.00
#
_symmetry.space_group_name_H-M   'P 1'
#
loop_
_entity.id
_entity.type
_entity.pdbx_description
1 polymer ?
#
loop_
_entity_poly.entity_id
_entity_poly.type
_entity_poly.pdbx_seq_one_letter_code
_entity_poly.pdbx_strand_id
1 'polypeptide(L)'
;MMCIEGTMGCENPKPCQSELVVLEHGTYSGDPVTKVLLQPLTGRTHQLRVHCSAIGHAIVGDFTYSFKKDSNPYRMMLHAYYLRIPTKQELIEVCAPDPFVTAMDSHWVPHRTVHQLDEVIQELKDKASQAGDEEGSQEAVLRDGGEERLSPAQSPETEEQQAKCEQWLAEWALE
;
A
#
# COMPACT_ATOMS: atom_id res chain seq x y z
N MET A 1 -5.25 2.66 19.99
CA MET A 1 -5.95 2.47 18.70
C MET A 1 -5.52 3.61 17.80
N MET A 2 -5.15 3.38 16.54
CA MET A 2 -4.82 4.49 15.63
C MET A 2 -6.07 5.30 15.30
N CYS A 3 -5.91 6.60 15.04
CA CYS A 3 -6.99 7.58 14.93
C CYS A 3 -6.82 8.48 13.71
N ILE A 4 -7.91 9.15 13.31
CA ILE A 4 -7.89 10.20 12.30
C ILE A 4 -7.74 11.55 13.00
N GLU A 5 -7.05 12.49 12.35
CA GLU A 5 -6.97 13.88 12.81
C GLU A 5 -8.37 14.44 13.11
N GLY A 6 -8.50 15.16 14.24
CA GLY A 6 -9.77 15.73 14.69
C GLY A 6 -10.66 14.79 15.51
N THR A 7 -10.32 13.50 15.64
CA THR A 7 -11.00 12.62 16.60
C THR A 7 -10.55 12.90 18.04
N MET A 8 -11.46 12.77 19.01
CA MET A 8 -11.18 13.02 20.43
C MET A 8 -10.06 12.10 20.93
N GLY A 9 -9.01 12.69 21.52
CA GLY A 9 -7.86 11.95 22.03
C GLY A 9 -6.82 11.56 20.97
N CYS A 10 -6.93 12.08 19.74
CA CYS A 10 -5.89 11.91 18.73
C CYS A 10 -4.77 12.93 18.94
N GLU A 11 -3.55 12.43 19.16
CA GLU A 11 -2.35 13.23 19.41
C GLU A 11 -1.31 13.00 18.32
N ASN A 12 -0.56 14.04 17.95
CA ASN A 12 0.53 14.00 16.98
C ASN A 12 0.15 13.37 15.60
N PRO A 13 -0.83 13.96 14.88
CA PRO A 13 -1.20 13.48 13.56
C PRO A 13 -0.01 13.57 12.60
N LYS A 14 0.14 12.55 11.74
CA LYS A 14 1.18 12.50 10.73
C LYS A 14 0.54 12.48 9.35
N PRO A 15 1.18 13.07 8.32
CA PRO A 15 0.71 12.96 6.94
C PRO A 15 0.48 11.49 6.57
N CYS A 16 -0.69 11.23 5.98
CA CYS A 16 -1.17 9.89 5.72
C CYS A 16 -2.05 9.90 4.47
N GLN A 17 -1.66 9.19 3.42
CA GLN A 17 -2.36 9.21 2.14
C GLN A 17 -2.50 7.81 1.57
N SER A 18 -3.69 7.50 1.04
CA SER A 18 -3.98 6.24 0.36
C SER A 18 -4.88 6.51 -0.83
N GLU A 19 -4.59 5.87 -1.95
CA GLU A 19 -5.48 5.86 -3.11
C GLU A 19 -6.36 4.60 -3.07
N LEU A 20 -7.60 4.74 -3.54
CA LEU A 20 -8.60 3.69 -3.54
C LEU A 20 -9.21 3.60 -4.94
N VAL A 21 -9.23 2.40 -5.50
CA VAL A 21 -9.92 2.09 -6.76
C VAL A 21 -10.97 1.00 -6.48
N VAL A 22 -12.21 1.25 -6.89
CA VAL A 22 -13.30 0.28 -6.73
C VAL A 22 -13.21 -0.77 -7.83
N LEU A 23 -13.00 -2.04 -7.48
CA LEU A 23 -12.94 -3.12 -8.46
C LEU A 23 -14.32 -3.70 -8.72
N GLU A 24 -15.03 -4.11 -7.66
CA GLU A 24 -16.31 -4.81 -7.77
C GLU A 24 -17.25 -4.47 -6.62
N HIS A 25 -18.54 -4.43 -6.90
CA HIS A 25 -19.60 -4.46 -5.89
C HIS A 25 -20.20 -5.86 -5.81
N GLY A 26 -20.52 -6.32 -4.61
CA GLY A 26 -21.12 -7.62 -4.40
C GLY A 26 -21.63 -7.79 -2.98
N THR A 27 -21.72 -9.03 -2.54
CA THR A 27 -22.08 -9.37 -1.17
C THR A 27 -21.07 -10.33 -0.56
N TYR A 28 -20.90 -10.23 0.76
CA TYR A 28 -20.15 -11.17 1.56
C TYR A 28 -21.04 -11.70 2.67
N SER A 29 -21.34 -13.00 2.65
CA SER A 29 -22.30 -13.62 3.60
C SER A 29 -23.68 -12.96 3.62
N GLY A 30 -24.10 -12.37 2.49
CA GLY A 30 -25.39 -11.67 2.34
C GLY A 30 -25.33 -10.17 2.61
N ASP A 31 -24.27 -9.65 3.23
CA ASP A 31 -24.10 -8.22 3.47
C ASP A 31 -23.46 -7.52 2.27
N PRO A 32 -23.87 -6.29 1.90
CA PRO A 32 -23.30 -5.57 0.78
C PRO A 32 -21.86 -5.16 1.08
N VAL A 33 -20.93 -5.51 0.19
CA VAL A 33 -19.52 -5.14 0.31
C VAL A 33 -18.94 -4.69 -1.04
N THR A 34 -17.79 -4.02 -0.99
CA THR A 34 -17.07 -3.57 -2.17
C THR A 34 -15.64 -4.09 -2.12
N LYS A 35 -15.20 -4.75 -3.19
CA LYS A 35 -13.82 -5.15 -3.38
C LYS A 35 -13.07 -3.96 -3.98
N VAL A 36 -11.96 -3.59 -3.35
CA VAL A 36 -11.18 -2.39 -3.70
C VAL A 36 -9.70 -2.74 -3.82
N LEU A 37 -9.00 -2.03 -4.71
CA LEU A 37 -7.54 -1.95 -4.67
C LEU A 37 -7.15 -0.72 -3.84
N LEU A 38 -6.23 -0.91 -2.90
CA LEU A 38 -5.72 0.14 -2.03
C LEU A 38 -4.24 0.33 -2.27
N GLN A 39 -3.82 1.56 -2.57
CA GLN A 39 -2.42 1.93 -2.72
C GLN A 39 -2.01 2.88 -1.60
N PRO A 40 -1.30 2.40 -0.56
CA PRO A 40 -0.76 3.27 0.47
C PRO A 40 0.44 4.07 -0.09
N LEU A 41 0.33 5.41 -0.15
CA LEU A 41 1.44 6.30 -0.51
C LEU A 41 2.34 6.62 0.69
N THR A 42 1.87 6.30 1.90
CA THR A 42 2.59 6.38 3.16
C THR A 42 2.48 5.05 3.92
N GLY A 43 3.37 4.78 4.87
CA GLY A 43 3.39 3.54 5.65
C GLY A 43 3.05 3.73 7.14
N ARG A 44 1.88 4.29 7.49
CA ARG A 44 1.47 4.40 8.91
C ARG A 44 0.90 3.06 9.40
N THR A 45 1.06 2.79 10.70
CA THR A 45 0.50 1.57 11.32
C THR A 45 -1.02 1.53 11.12
N HIS A 46 -1.53 0.40 10.63
CA HIS A 46 -2.97 0.18 10.34
C HIS A 46 -3.59 1.20 9.37
N GLN A 47 -2.80 1.94 8.60
CA GLN A 47 -3.25 3.03 7.74
C GLN A 47 -4.52 2.71 6.94
N LEU A 48 -4.48 1.64 6.14
CA LEU A 48 -5.59 1.24 5.28
C LEU A 48 -6.86 0.89 6.08
N ARG A 49 -6.68 0.20 7.22
CA ARG A 49 -7.78 -0.20 8.12
C ARG A 49 -8.49 1.02 8.71
N VAL A 50 -7.71 1.98 9.18
CA VAL A 50 -8.22 3.24 9.74
C VAL A 50 -8.90 4.07 8.65
N HIS A 51 -8.27 4.22 7.48
CA HIS A 51 -8.84 4.99 6.36
C HIS A 51 -10.17 4.41 5.87
N CYS A 52 -10.24 3.09 5.66
CA CYS A 52 -11.46 2.41 5.27
C CYS A 52 -12.58 2.59 6.31
N SER A 53 -12.27 2.45 7.61
CA SER A 53 -13.24 2.73 8.68
C SER A 53 -13.69 4.20 8.72
N ALA A 54 -12.76 5.14 8.51
CA ALA A 54 -13.03 6.57 8.53
C ALA A 54 -14.00 7.03 7.43
N ILE A 55 -13.95 6.40 6.25
CA ILE A 55 -14.90 6.66 5.15
C ILE A 55 -16.22 5.88 5.31
N GLY A 56 -16.41 5.15 6.41
CA GLY A 56 -17.63 4.38 6.69
C GLY A 56 -17.66 2.98 6.07
N HIS A 57 -16.54 2.51 5.50
CA HIS A 57 -16.42 1.21 4.83
C HIS A 57 -15.31 0.37 5.49
N ALA A 58 -15.51 -0.03 6.75
CA ALA A 58 -14.55 -0.87 7.45
C ALA A 58 -14.24 -2.17 6.69
N ILE A 59 -13.00 -2.65 6.80
CA ILE A 59 -12.57 -3.89 6.16
C ILE A 59 -13.30 -5.07 6.81
N VAL A 60 -13.89 -5.93 5.99
CA VAL A 60 -14.59 -7.13 6.44
C VAL A 60 -13.66 -7.99 7.30
N GLY A 61 -14.12 -8.33 8.51
CA GLY A 61 -13.35 -9.15 9.46
C GLY A 61 -12.34 -8.35 10.29
N ASP A 62 -12.30 -7.01 10.17
CA ASP A 62 -11.49 -6.18 11.05
C ASP A 62 -12.22 -5.90 12.37
N PHE A 63 -12.03 -6.77 13.36
CA PHE A 63 -12.66 -6.62 14.68
C PHE A 63 -12.36 -5.28 15.37
N THR A 64 -11.18 -4.70 15.13
CA THR A 64 -10.74 -3.48 15.82
C THR A 64 -11.44 -2.25 15.28
N TYR A 65 -11.45 -2.08 13.95
CA TYR A 65 -11.94 -0.86 13.29
C TYR A 65 -13.38 -0.97 12.77
N SER A 66 -13.99 -2.16 12.85
CA SER A 66 -15.46 -2.35 12.71
C SER A 66 -16.23 -2.06 14.00
N PHE A 67 -15.57 -1.63 15.07
CA PHE A 67 -16.15 -1.45 16.41
C PHE A 67 -16.83 -2.73 16.94
N LYS A 68 -16.15 -3.88 16.78
CA LYS A 68 -16.60 -5.21 17.22
C LYS A 68 -17.84 -5.75 16.48
N LYS A 69 -18.21 -5.16 15.33
CA LYS A 69 -19.31 -5.66 14.49
C LYS A 69 -18.89 -6.90 13.70
N ASP A 70 -17.64 -6.93 13.22
CA ASP A 70 -17.14 -8.01 12.40
C ASP A 70 -16.40 -9.05 13.26
N SER A 71 -17.17 -9.94 13.89
CA SER A 71 -16.66 -11.09 14.64
C SER A 71 -16.83 -12.44 13.93
N ASN A 72 -17.62 -12.46 12.85
CA ASN A 72 -18.05 -13.68 12.19
C ASN A 72 -17.14 -14.15 11.02
N PRO A 73 -16.55 -13.26 10.20
CA PRO A 73 -15.62 -13.69 9.15
C PRO A 73 -14.39 -14.41 9.72
N TYR A 74 -13.92 -15.45 9.02
CA TYR A 74 -12.81 -16.31 9.49
C TYR A 74 -11.44 -15.62 9.49
N ARG A 75 -11.32 -14.49 8.79
CA ARG A 75 -10.12 -13.65 8.70
C ARG A 75 -10.49 -12.21 8.36
N MET A 76 -9.51 -11.32 8.44
CA MET A 76 -9.60 -9.98 7.87
C MET A 76 -9.37 -10.03 6.35
N MET A 77 -10.22 -9.34 5.59
CA MET A 77 -10.17 -9.24 4.13
C MET A 77 -9.26 -8.11 3.66
N LEU A 78 -8.00 -8.18 4.12
CA LEU A 78 -6.91 -7.34 3.65
C LEU A 78 -5.77 -8.25 3.17
N HIS A 79 -5.28 -7.99 1.96
CA HIS A 79 -4.24 -8.79 1.33
C HIS A 79 -3.23 -7.88 0.63
N ALA A 80 -1.94 -8.12 0.89
CA ALA A 80 -0.85 -7.45 0.19
C ALA A 80 -0.69 -8.12 -1.19
N TYR A 81 -1.33 -7.52 -2.20
CA TYR A 81 -1.43 -8.12 -3.53
C TYR A 81 -0.22 -7.83 -4.42
N TYR A 82 0.26 -6.59 -4.45
CA TYR A 82 1.35 -6.15 -5.34
C TYR A 82 2.43 -5.43 -4.54
N LEU A 83 3.69 -5.74 -4.85
CA LEU A 83 4.86 -5.12 -4.24
C LEU A 83 5.93 -4.87 -5.30
N ARG A 84 6.43 -3.63 -5.31
CA ARG A 84 7.53 -3.19 -6.16
C ARG A 84 8.60 -2.53 -5.29
N ILE A 85 9.80 -3.10 -5.28
CA ILE A 85 10.94 -2.60 -4.51
C ILE A 85 12.09 -2.37 -5.49
N PRO A 86 12.41 -1.10 -5.83
CA PRO A 86 13.62 -0.80 -6.58
C PRO A 86 14.83 -0.98 -5.66
N THR A 87 15.66 -1.97 -5.95
CA THR A 87 16.96 -2.14 -5.28
C THR A 87 18.10 -1.66 -6.20
N LYS A 88 19.32 -1.53 -5.67
CA LYS A 88 20.50 -1.14 -6.47
C LYS A 88 20.86 -2.18 -7.54
N GLN A 89 20.50 -3.44 -7.33
CA GLN A 89 20.91 -4.57 -8.17
C GLN A 89 19.82 -4.94 -9.18
N GLU A 90 18.58 -4.97 -8.71
CA GLU A 90 17.43 -5.35 -9.52
C GLU A 90 16.14 -4.70 -9.02
N LEU A 91 15.15 -4.68 -9.90
CA LEU A 91 13.79 -4.35 -9.54
C LEU A 91 13.09 -5.64 -9.04
N ILE A 92 12.76 -5.68 -7.75
CA ILE A 92 11.91 -6.75 -7.21
C ILE A 92 10.46 -6.35 -7.46
N GLU A 93 9.76 -7.11 -8.30
CA GLU A 93 8.37 -6.88 -8.62
C GLU A 93 7.59 -8.19 -8.50
N VAL A 94 6.62 -8.24 -7.59
CA VAL A 94 5.86 -9.46 -7.29
C VAL A 94 4.36 -9.17 -7.18
N CYS A 95 3.56 -10.09 -7.69
CA CYS A 95 2.11 -10.15 -7.49
C CYS A 95 1.75 -11.46 -6.79
N ALA A 96 0.99 -11.38 -5.71
CA ALA A 96 0.37 -12.53 -5.08
C ALA A 96 -0.94 -12.90 -5.82
N PRO A 97 -1.39 -14.17 -5.77
CA PRO A 97 -2.71 -14.53 -6.30
C PRO A 97 -3.82 -13.85 -5.49
N ASP A 98 -4.90 -13.44 -6.16
CA ASP A 98 -6.05 -12.82 -5.52
C ASP A 98 -6.85 -13.84 -4.69
N PRO A 99 -6.91 -13.72 -3.35
CA PRO A 99 -7.68 -14.64 -2.52
C PRO A 99 -9.17 -14.30 -2.47
N PHE A 100 -9.60 -13.13 -2.95
CA PHE A 100 -10.98 -12.62 -2.83
C PHE A 100 -11.78 -12.92 -4.10
N VAL A 101 -11.82 -14.21 -4.45
CA VAL A 101 -12.58 -14.74 -5.59
C VAL A 101 -13.54 -15.82 -5.11
N THR A 102 -14.71 -15.93 -5.74
CA THR A 102 -15.76 -16.90 -5.33
C THR A 102 -15.27 -18.35 -5.33
N ALA A 103 -14.28 -18.67 -6.17
CA ALA A 103 -13.66 -20.00 -6.21
C ALA A 103 -12.85 -20.33 -4.94
N MET A 104 -12.29 -19.33 -4.24
CA MET A 104 -11.55 -19.51 -2.99
C MET A 104 -12.43 -19.31 -1.75
N ASP A 105 -13.42 -18.42 -1.83
CA ASP A 105 -14.37 -18.16 -0.75
C ASP A 105 -15.79 -17.99 -1.30
N SER A 106 -16.65 -18.97 -1.05
CA SER A 106 -18.03 -18.97 -1.51
C SER A 106 -18.92 -17.91 -0.85
N HIS A 107 -18.46 -17.28 0.25
CA HIS A 107 -19.21 -16.19 0.86
C HIS A 107 -19.17 -14.92 0.02
N TRP A 108 -18.15 -14.74 -0.82
CA TRP A 108 -18.03 -13.62 -1.76
C TRP A 108 -18.82 -13.89 -3.04
N VAL A 109 -19.81 -13.04 -3.31
CA VAL A 109 -20.65 -13.09 -4.51
C VAL A 109 -20.58 -11.74 -5.23
N PRO A 110 -19.81 -11.61 -6.33
CA PRO A 110 -19.73 -10.36 -7.09
C PRO A 110 -21.03 -10.14 -7.88
N HIS A 111 -21.48 -8.89 -7.95
CA HIS A 111 -22.67 -8.48 -8.70
C HIS A 111 -22.35 -7.56 -9.87
N ARG A 112 -21.38 -6.66 -9.70
CA ARG A 112 -20.99 -5.68 -10.70
C ARG A 112 -19.50 -5.42 -10.65
N THR A 113 -18.81 -5.70 -11.74
CA THR A 113 -17.43 -5.27 -11.95
C THR A 113 -17.40 -3.82 -12.44
N VAL A 114 -16.57 -3.00 -11.82
CA VAL A 114 -16.34 -1.59 -12.14
C VAL A 114 -15.00 -1.44 -12.87
N HIS A 115 -13.95 -2.06 -12.33
CA HIS A 115 -12.61 -2.08 -12.92
C HIS A 115 -12.04 -3.49 -12.85
N GLN A 116 -11.38 -3.94 -13.93
CA GLN A 116 -10.68 -5.23 -13.95
C GLN A 116 -9.35 -5.11 -13.21
N LEU A 117 -9.06 -6.06 -12.33
CA LEU A 117 -7.84 -6.03 -11.50
C LEU A 117 -6.58 -6.00 -12.37
N ASP A 118 -6.51 -6.83 -13.41
CA ASP A 118 -5.33 -6.92 -14.29
C ASP A 118 -5.06 -5.61 -15.03
N GLU A 119 -6.12 -4.91 -15.48
CA GLU A 119 -6.00 -3.62 -16.17
C GLU A 119 -5.47 -2.54 -15.20
N VAL A 120 -6.03 -2.44 -14.00
CA VAL A 120 -5.60 -1.47 -12.99
C VAL A 120 -4.15 -1.71 -12.58
N ILE A 121 -3.74 -2.97 -12.43
CA ILE A 121 -2.37 -3.33 -12.08
C ILE A 121 -1.40 -3.00 -13.21
N GLN A 122 -1.80 -3.23 -14.46
CA GLN A 122 -0.99 -2.84 -15.61
C GLN A 122 -0.80 -1.31 -15.67
N GLU A 123 -1.87 -0.53 -15.46
CA GLU A 123 -1.78 0.93 -15.39
C GLU A 123 -0.82 1.41 -14.28
N LEU A 124 -0.82 0.74 -13.13
CA LEU A 124 0.10 1.04 -12.04
C LEU A 124 1.56 0.76 -12.43
N LYS A 125 1.82 -0.35 -13.13
CA LYS A 125 3.16 -0.68 -13.64
C LYS A 125 3.65 0.34 -14.67
N ASP A 126 2.77 0.77 -15.56
CA ASP A 126 3.08 1.73 -16.61
C ASP A 126 3.43 3.10 -16.01
N LYS A 127 2.62 3.60 -15.06
CA LYS A 127 2.90 4.85 -14.32
C LYS A 127 4.23 4.80 -13.59
N ALA A 128 4.53 3.66 -12.95
CA ALA A 128 5.75 3.49 -12.17
C ALA A 128 7.01 3.33 -13.06
N SER A 129 6.85 3.00 -14.34
CA SER A 129 7.93 2.97 -15.32
C SER A 129 8.22 4.37 -15.88
N GLN A 130 7.18 5.15 -16.17
CA GLN A 130 7.32 6.53 -16.66
C GLN A 130 7.93 7.47 -15.61
N ALA A 131 7.62 7.28 -14.33
CA ALA A 131 8.21 8.07 -13.24
C ALA A 131 9.73 7.89 -13.10
N GLY A 132 10.28 6.73 -13.48
CA GLY A 132 11.71 6.46 -13.45
C GLY A 132 12.50 7.18 -14.55
N ASP A 133 11.85 7.54 -15.67
CA ASP A 133 12.48 8.21 -16.81
C ASP A 133 12.52 9.74 -16.67
N GLU A 134 11.60 10.32 -15.88
CA GLU A 134 11.53 11.77 -15.65
C GLU A 134 12.57 12.28 -14.63
N GLU A 135 12.95 11.48 -13.63
CA GLU A 135 14.05 11.84 -12.71
C GLU A 135 15.42 11.85 -13.40
N GLY A 136 15.59 11.14 -14.51
CA GLY A 136 16.83 11.12 -15.31
C GLY A 136 16.99 12.25 -16.33
N SER A 137 15.95 13.07 -16.54
CA SER A 137 15.92 14.06 -17.65
C SER A 137 16.01 15.53 -17.22
N GLN A 138 16.01 15.85 -15.91
CA GLN A 138 16.19 17.22 -15.42
C GLN A 138 17.65 17.65 -15.19
N GLU A 139 18.64 16.76 -15.32
CA GLU A 139 20.08 17.10 -15.17
C GLU A 139 20.80 17.45 -16.48
N ALA A 140 20.10 17.50 -17.63
CA ALA A 140 20.73 17.64 -18.94
C ALA A 140 20.55 19.02 -19.60
N VAL A 141 20.69 20.13 -18.86
CA VAL A 141 20.91 21.45 -19.49
C VAL A 141 21.88 22.27 -18.66
N LEU A 142 23.16 22.22 -19.06
CA LEU A 142 24.18 23.28 -19.10
C LEU A 142 25.57 22.61 -19.18
N ARG A 143 26.07 22.38 -20.40
CA ARG A 143 27.47 22.03 -20.66
C ARG A 143 28.16 23.21 -21.34
N ASP A 144 29.01 23.92 -20.59
CA ASP A 144 30.25 24.47 -21.11
C ASP A 144 31.39 24.22 -20.10
N GLY A 145 32.58 23.97 -20.62
CA GLY A 145 33.57 23.06 -20.05
C GLY A 145 34.30 23.48 -18.76
N GLY A 146 34.72 22.45 -18.02
CA GLY A 146 35.70 22.50 -16.93
C GLY A 146 35.75 21.14 -16.23
N GLU A 147 36.92 20.52 -16.16
CA GLU A 147 37.16 19.28 -15.42
C GLU A 147 36.76 19.43 -13.94
N GLU A 148 35.76 18.68 -13.46
CA GLU A 148 35.65 18.35 -12.03
C GLU A 148 34.76 17.12 -11.77
N ARG A 149 35.44 16.02 -11.40
CA ARG A 149 35.16 15.09 -10.28
C ARG A 149 33.69 14.69 -9.98
N LEU A 150 33.46 13.37 -10.11
CA LEU A 150 32.44 12.53 -9.46
C LEU A 150 31.72 13.14 -8.24
N SER A 151 30.38 13.14 -8.24
CA SER A 151 29.55 12.55 -7.17
C SER A 151 28.05 12.54 -7.50
N PRO A 152 27.36 11.39 -7.40
CA PRO A 152 25.91 11.34 -7.20
C PRO A 152 25.62 11.62 -5.73
N ALA A 153 24.93 12.72 -5.44
CA ALA A 153 24.54 13.08 -4.09
C ALA A 153 23.34 12.25 -3.63
N GLN A 154 23.60 11.06 -3.09
CA GLN A 154 22.75 10.48 -2.05
C GLN A 154 23.55 10.59 -0.75
N SER A 155 23.07 11.40 0.18
CA SER A 155 23.63 11.48 1.54
C SER A 155 23.78 10.05 2.09
N PRO A 156 24.97 9.65 2.55
CA PRO A 156 25.14 8.33 3.14
C PRO A 156 24.18 8.19 4.32
N GLU A 157 23.44 7.07 4.33
CA GLU A 157 22.60 6.66 5.46
C GLU A 157 23.45 6.76 6.74
N THR A 158 22.94 7.48 7.74
CA THR A 158 23.71 7.66 8.97
C THR A 158 23.82 6.34 9.71
N GLU A 159 24.91 6.14 10.45
CA GLU A 159 25.10 4.93 11.26
C GLU A 159 23.91 4.66 12.19
N GLU A 160 23.23 5.71 12.65
CA GLU A 160 22.00 5.62 13.46
C GLU A 160 20.79 5.10 12.66
N GLN A 161 20.63 5.50 11.40
CA GLN A 161 19.58 4.99 10.50
C GLN A 161 19.82 3.51 10.17
N GLN A 162 21.07 3.17 9.87
CA GLN A 162 21.48 1.80 9.58
C GLN A 162 21.28 0.89 10.81
N ALA A 163 21.72 1.31 12.00
CA ALA A 163 21.55 0.54 13.24
C ALA A 163 20.06 0.30 13.57
N LYS A 164 19.19 1.28 13.29
CA LYS A 164 17.74 1.15 13.50
C LYS A 164 17.11 0.19 12.50
N CYS A 165 17.57 0.20 11.26
CA CYS A 165 17.14 -0.73 10.23
C CYS A 165 17.58 -2.17 10.58
N GLU A 166 18.84 -2.34 11.02
CA GLU A 166 19.38 -3.62 11.49
C GLU A 166 18.64 -4.13 12.73
N GLN A 167 18.29 -3.25 13.68
CA GLN A 167 17.47 -3.62 14.84
C GLN A 167 16.08 -4.11 14.40
N TRP A 168 15.41 -3.40 13.49
CA TRP A 168 14.11 -3.84 12.97
C TRP A 168 14.22 -5.17 12.23
N LEU A 169 15.25 -5.37 11.41
CA LEU A 169 15.45 -6.62 10.71
C LEU A 169 15.74 -7.77 11.69
N ALA A 170 16.51 -7.54 12.76
CA ALA A 170 16.77 -8.53 13.79
C ALA A 170 15.54 -8.87 14.64
N GLU A 171 14.65 -7.91 14.87
CA GLU A 171 13.37 -8.12 15.55
C GLU A 171 12.38 -8.94 14.71
N TRP A 172 12.52 -8.92 13.38
CA TRP A 172 11.67 -9.64 12.43
C TRP A 172 12.27 -10.95 11.93
N ALA A 173 13.59 -11.07 11.95
CA ALA A 173 14.33 -12.26 11.60
C ALA A 173 14.63 -13.06 12.87
N LEU A 174 13.66 -13.79 13.41
CA LEU A 174 13.93 -14.95 14.27
C LEU A 174 12.69 -15.86 14.36
N GLU A 175 12.92 -17.10 13.91
CA GLU A 175 12.30 -18.40 14.25
C GLU A 175 10.76 -18.54 14.29
#